data_AF-A0A7S4ECD2-F1
#
_entry.id   AF-A0A7S4ECD2-F1
#
_cell.length_a   1.000
_cell.length_b   1.000
_cell.length_c   1.000
_cell.angle_alpha   90.00
_cell.angle_beta   90.00
_cell.angle_gamma   90.00
#
_symmetry.space_group_name_H-M   'P 1'
#
loop_
_entity.id
_entity.type
_entity.pdbx_description
1 polymer ?
#
loop_
_entity_poly.entity_id
_entity_poly.type
_entity_poly.pdbx_seq_one_letter_code
_entity_poly.pdbx_strand_id
1 'polypeptide(L)'
;YGWRAEHPRVDGWALGNRDAQREYRVYAAAPAAVAVLEQDDYGVVDVGLRGAPGAAADLATKNADAEPPVYLPAPATITALDVFEQGGRGVVDVRLVGVDAAGAAVTTARAFPEGSYTARRTVSAPATGFAGLAVREQDGYGVVDLKIV
;
A
#
# COMPACT_ATOMS: atom_id res chain seq x y z
N TYR A 1 -7.95 -30.13 7.46
CA TYR A 1 -7.48 -29.78 6.11
C TYR A 1 -6.24 -28.93 6.27
N GLY A 2 -5.09 -29.55 6.07
CA GLY A 2 -3.77 -29.02 6.45
C GLY A 2 -3.26 -28.03 5.40
N TRP A 3 -2.78 -26.88 5.88
CA TRP A 3 -2.12 -25.88 5.07
C TRP A 3 -0.61 -26.19 5.06
N ARG A 4 -0.07 -26.43 3.86
CA ARG A 4 1.38 -26.37 3.64
C ARG A 4 1.72 -24.93 3.25
N ALA A 5 2.47 -24.24 4.11
CA ALA A 5 3.23 -23.08 3.69
C ALA A 5 4.45 -23.58 2.91
N GLU A 6 4.28 -23.81 1.61
CA GLU A 6 5.43 -23.80 0.72
C GLU A 6 5.78 -22.32 0.52
N HIS A 7 6.95 -21.92 1.04
CA HIS A 7 7.52 -20.61 0.80
C HIS A 7 8.20 -20.59 -0.57
N PRO A 8 7.63 -19.96 -1.61
CA PRO A 8 8.44 -19.44 -2.69
C PRO A 8 8.99 -18.08 -2.24
N ARG A 9 10.31 -17.93 -2.31
CA ARG A 9 10.94 -16.60 -2.39
C ARG A 9 10.39 -15.92 -3.66
N VAL A 10 9.80 -14.73 -3.54
CA VAL A 10 9.45 -13.89 -4.69
C VAL A 10 9.83 -12.44 -4.39
N ASP A 11 10.75 -11.90 -5.17
CA ASP A 11 11.49 -10.62 -5.01
C ASP A 11 10.65 -9.36 -5.30
N GLY A 12 9.42 -9.26 -4.76
CA GLY A 12 8.47 -8.19 -5.10
C GLY A 12 7.78 -7.47 -3.94
N TRP A 13 8.12 -7.78 -2.70
CA TRP A 13 7.59 -7.10 -1.51
C TRP A 13 8.53 -6.00 -1.05
N ALA A 14 7.99 -4.85 -0.63
CA ALA A 14 8.75 -3.65 -0.32
C ALA A 14 9.83 -3.88 0.75
N LEU A 15 9.44 -4.46 1.88
CA LEU A 15 10.28 -4.62 3.07
C LEU A 15 10.82 -6.05 3.20
N GLY A 16 10.20 -7.02 2.54
CA GLY A 16 10.55 -8.43 2.63
C GLY A 16 10.30 -9.02 4.03
N ASN A 17 9.37 -8.45 4.79
CA ASN A 17 9.12 -8.84 6.17
C ASN A 17 8.51 -10.26 6.21
N ARG A 18 9.15 -11.15 6.98
CA ARG A 18 8.79 -12.57 7.11
C ARG A 18 7.89 -12.88 8.29
N ASP A 19 7.72 -11.92 9.19
CA ASP A 19 6.88 -12.04 10.38
C ASP A 19 5.40 -11.77 10.06
N ALA A 20 5.09 -11.48 8.79
CA ALA A 20 3.73 -11.36 8.29
C ALA A 20 2.94 -12.65 8.52
N GLN A 21 1.77 -12.50 9.13
CA GLN A 21 0.86 -13.60 9.48
C GLN A 21 -0.37 -13.63 8.55
N ARG A 22 -0.68 -12.51 7.90
CA ARG A 22 -1.85 -12.37 7.02
C ARG A 22 -1.44 -11.66 5.73
N GLU A 23 -1.98 -12.12 4.59
CA GLU A 23 -1.91 -11.44 3.30
C GLU A 23 -3.33 -11.22 2.77
N TYR A 24 -3.61 -10.03 2.27
CA TYR A 24 -4.83 -9.74 1.53
C TYR A 24 -4.53 -8.84 0.33
N ARG A 25 -5.49 -8.77 -0.58
CA ARG A 25 -5.35 -8.01 -1.83
C ARG A 25 -6.56 -7.14 -2.04
N VAL A 26 -6.29 -5.95 -2.53
CA VAL A 26 -7.29 -4.95 -2.85
C VAL A 26 -7.15 -4.63 -4.34
N TYR A 27 -8.27 -4.69 -5.05
CA TYR A 27 -8.36 -4.41 -6.48
C TYR A 27 -9.40 -3.34 -6.73
N ALA A 28 -9.17 -2.51 -7.75
CA ALA A 28 -10.15 -1.55 -8.24
C ALA A 28 -10.03 -1.42 -9.77
N ALA A 29 -11.16 -1.30 -10.44
CA ALA A 29 -11.17 -0.91 -11.85
C ALA A 29 -10.86 0.58 -11.95
N ALA A 30 -9.76 0.94 -12.62
CA ALA A 30 -9.28 2.32 -12.76
C ALA A 30 -9.17 3.07 -11.41
N PRO A 31 -8.23 2.66 -10.54
CA PRO A 31 -8.03 3.29 -9.23
C PRO A 31 -7.67 4.78 -9.39
N ALA A 32 -8.47 5.64 -8.76
CA ALA A 32 -8.31 7.10 -8.79
C ALA A 32 -7.56 7.63 -7.56
N ALA A 33 -7.55 6.87 -6.46
CA ALA A 33 -6.74 7.17 -5.29
C ALA A 33 -6.37 5.90 -4.52
N VAL A 34 -5.26 5.98 -3.77
CA VAL A 34 -4.92 5.02 -2.72
C VAL A 34 -5.28 5.66 -1.38
N ALA A 35 -6.06 4.95 -0.58
CA ALA A 35 -6.38 5.33 0.77
C ALA A 35 -5.40 4.66 1.72
N VAL A 36 -4.77 5.43 2.60
CA VAL A 36 -3.88 4.90 3.62
C VAL A 36 -4.52 5.19 4.97
N LEU A 37 -4.63 4.15 5.80
CA LEU A 37 -5.26 4.23 7.11
C LEU A 37 -4.18 3.95 8.15
N GLU A 38 -4.03 4.84 9.12
CA GLU A 38 -3.21 4.63 10.31
C GLU A 38 -4.08 4.49 11.55
N GLN A 39 -3.47 4.00 12.62
CA GLN A 39 -4.08 4.02 13.95
C GLN A 39 -3.04 4.55 14.94
N ASP A 40 -3.30 5.69 15.59
CA ASP A 40 -2.63 6.22 16.79
C ASP A 40 -1.13 5.83 16.97
N ASP A 41 -0.22 6.33 16.13
CA ASP A 41 1.24 6.05 16.18
C ASP A 41 1.67 4.57 15.99
N TYR A 42 0.73 3.65 15.73
CA TYR A 42 1.00 2.24 15.41
C TYR A 42 1.41 2.02 13.94
N GLY A 43 1.43 3.07 13.14
CA GLY A 43 1.74 3.02 11.71
C GLY A 43 0.51 2.72 10.85
N VAL A 44 0.76 2.38 9.59
CA VAL A 44 -0.28 2.05 8.61
C VAL A 44 -0.93 0.74 9.01
N VAL A 45 -2.24 0.77 9.28
CA VAL A 45 -3.03 -0.41 9.64
C VAL A 45 -3.81 -0.98 8.46
N ASP A 46 -4.00 -0.20 7.39
CA ASP A 46 -4.60 -0.67 6.15
C ASP A 46 -4.25 0.22 4.96
N VAL A 47 -4.32 -0.36 3.75
CA VAL A 47 -4.24 0.37 2.49
C VAL A 47 -5.38 -0.10 1.58
N GLY A 48 -6.19 0.87 1.14
CA GLY A 48 -7.31 0.63 0.25
C GLY A 48 -7.21 1.35 -1.09
N LEU A 49 -8.10 0.99 -2.01
CA LEU A 49 -8.21 1.64 -3.31
C LEU A 49 -9.58 2.29 -3.46
N ARG A 50 -9.58 3.51 -4.01
CA ARG A 50 -10.80 4.23 -4.38
C ARG A 50 -10.91 4.29 -5.91
N GLY A 51 -12.05 3.84 -6.43
CA GLY A 51 -12.38 3.95 -7.86
C GLY A 51 -12.73 5.39 -8.27
N ALA A 52 -12.92 5.60 -9.58
CA ALA A 52 -13.41 6.87 -10.10
C ALA A 52 -14.78 7.26 -9.52
N PRO A 53 -15.09 8.57 -9.36
CA PRO A 53 -16.39 9.03 -8.87
C PRO A 53 -17.56 8.39 -9.65
N GLY A 54 -18.47 7.72 -8.94
CA GLY A 54 -19.65 7.06 -9.52
C GLY A 54 -19.50 5.57 -9.83
N ALA A 55 -18.32 4.97 -9.65
CA ALA A 55 -18.16 3.52 -9.62
C ALA A 55 -18.57 2.95 -8.25
N ALA A 56 -19.31 1.84 -8.22
CA ALA A 56 -19.74 1.18 -6.99
C ALA A 56 -18.56 0.49 -6.26
N ALA A 57 -17.70 1.28 -5.60
CA ALA A 57 -16.76 0.88 -4.55
C ALA A 57 -16.13 2.15 -3.94
N ASP A 58 -16.74 2.71 -2.90
CA ASP A 58 -16.31 3.98 -2.30
C ASP A 58 -14.99 3.91 -1.51
N LEU A 59 -14.58 2.71 -1.09
CA LEU A 59 -13.24 2.41 -0.60
C LEU A 59 -13.13 0.89 -0.41
N ALA A 60 -12.27 0.23 -1.17
CA ALA A 60 -11.96 -1.18 -0.91
C ALA A 60 -10.87 -1.23 0.18
N THR A 61 -11.26 -1.41 1.44
CA THR A 61 -10.38 -1.52 2.61
C THR A 61 -10.85 -2.71 3.47
N LYS A 62 -9.96 -3.29 4.26
CA LYS A 62 -10.29 -4.38 5.19
C LYS A 62 -10.71 -3.84 6.57
N ASN A 63 -10.24 -2.65 6.94
CA ASN A 63 -10.49 -1.95 8.20
C ASN A 63 -11.35 -0.72 7.91
N ALA A 64 -12.66 -0.88 8.01
CA ALA A 64 -13.63 0.20 7.86
C ALA A 64 -13.72 1.11 9.11
N ASP A 65 -13.12 0.69 10.23
CA ASP A 65 -13.21 1.35 11.55
C ASP A 65 -11.93 2.13 11.94
N ALA A 66 -10.93 2.22 11.05
CA ALA A 66 -9.74 3.03 11.30
C ALA A 66 -10.03 4.54 11.12
N GLU A 67 -9.12 5.39 11.60
CA GLU A 67 -9.18 6.85 11.40
C GLU A 67 -9.45 7.21 9.93
N PRO A 68 -10.04 8.39 9.64
CA PRO A 68 -10.37 8.79 8.28
C PRO A 68 -9.17 8.61 7.33
N PRO A 69 -9.32 7.88 6.21
CA PRO A 69 -8.23 7.57 5.32
C PRO A 69 -7.62 8.85 4.72
N VAL A 70 -6.30 8.88 4.62
CA VAL A 70 -5.61 9.86 3.78
C VAL A 70 -5.63 9.35 2.34
N TYR A 71 -6.25 10.13 1.45
CA TYR A 71 -6.32 9.80 0.03
C TYR A 71 -5.13 10.41 -0.72
N LEU A 72 -4.28 9.54 -1.27
CA LEU A 72 -3.25 9.89 -2.22
C LEU A 72 -3.83 9.80 -3.65
N PRO A 73 -3.98 10.92 -4.37
CA PRO A 73 -4.49 10.90 -5.74
C PRO A 73 -3.55 10.10 -6.63
N ALA A 74 -4.09 9.18 -7.43
CA ALA A 74 -3.29 8.38 -8.33
C ALA A 74 -2.76 9.24 -9.49
N PRO A 75 -1.46 9.14 -9.84
CA PRO A 75 -0.97 9.55 -11.14
C PRO A 75 -1.76 8.87 -12.27
N ALA A 76 -1.72 9.42 -13.49
CA ALA A 76 -2.39 8.81 -14.64
C ALA A 76 -1.86 7.39 -14.92
N THR A 77 -0.58 7.14 -14.62
CA THR A 77 -0.02 5.78 -14.58
C THR A 77 0.89 5.64 -13.38
N ILE A 78 0.60 4.69 -12.49
CA ILE A 78 1.46 4.35 -11.36
C ILE A 78 2.61 3.48 -11.85
N THR A 79 3.83 3.90 -11.57
CA THR A 79 5.06 3.20 -11.95
C THR A 79 5.81 2.63 -10.76
N ALA A 80 5.56 3.13 -9.54
CA ALA A 80 6.08 2.55 -8.32
C ALA A 80 5.32 3.01 -7.06
N LEU A 81 5.61 2.32 -5.96
CA LEU A 81 5.21 2.65 -4.59
C LEU A 81 6.47 2.91 -3.77
N ASP A 82 6.57 4.06 -3.11
CA ASP A 82 7.54 4.25 -2.03
C ASP A 82 6.89 3.89 -0.70
N VAL A 83 7.53 3.01 0.06
CA VAL A 83 7.09 2.52 1.36
C VAL A 83 8.12 2.90 2.40
N PHE A 84 7.66 3.49 3.50
CA PHE A 84 8.49 3.96 4.60
C PHE A 84 8.21 3.11 5.83
N GLU A 85 9.28 2.63 6.48
CA GLU A 85 9.21 1.76 7.65
C GLU A 85 9.89 2.43 8.85
N GLN A 86 9.34 2.19 10.03
CA GLN A 86 10.01 2.47 11.30
C GLN A 86 10.25 1.14 12.04
N GLY A 87 11.52 0.85 12.35
CA GLY A 87 11.94 -0.41 12.94
C GLY A 87 11.12 -0.78 14.19
N GLY A 88 10.46 -1.93 14.13
CA GLY A 88 9.58 -2.45 15.19
C GLY A 88 8.13 -1.97 15.16
N ARG A 89 7.75 -1.08 14.21
CA ARG A 89 6.38 -0.58 14.00
C ARG A 89 5.78 -0.94 12.63
N GLY A 90 6.56 -1.52 11.72
CA GLY A 90 6.09 -1.84 10.38
C GLY A 90 6.06 -0.63 9.44
N VAL A 91 5.18 -0.66 8.45
CA VAL A 91 4.99 0.43 7.49
C VAL A 91 4.36 1.61 8.21
N VAL A 92 4.96 2.78 8.11
CA VAL A 92 4.46 4.01 8.74
C VAL A 92 3.94 5.02 7.72
N ASP A 93 4.34 4.90 6.46
CA ASP A 93 3.90 5.83 5.42
C ASP A 93 4.13 5.28 4.00
N VAL A 94 3.42 5.85 3.03
CA VAL A 94 3.38 5.44 1.63
C VAL A 94 3.34 6.66 0.70
N ARG A 95 3.98 6.57 -0.47
CA ARG A 95 3.80 7.51 -1.59
C ARG A 95 3.64 6.77 -2.91
N LEU A 96 2.84 7.33 -3.82
CA LEU A 96 2.74 6.86 -5.20
C LEU A 96 3.74 7.60 -6.08
N VAL A 97 4.38 6.84 -6.97
CA VAL A 97 5.27 7.34 -8.02
C VAL A 97 4.66 6.96 -9.36
N GLY A 98 4.67 7.89 -10.31
CA GLY A 98 4.04 7.66 -11.60
C GLY A 98 4.31 8.75 -12.62
N VAL A 99 3.48 8.77 -13.65
CA VAL A 99 3.43 9.86 -14.64
C VAL A 99 2.03 10.45 -14.69
N ASP A 100 1.94 11.75 -14.94
CA ASP A 100 0.68 12.45 -15.16
C ASP A 100 0.13 12.24 -16.59
N ALA A 101 -1.00 12.88 -16.91
CA ALA A 101 -1.62 12.76 -18.22
C ALA A 101 -0.78 13.34 -19.37
N ALA A 102 0.19 14.20 -19.08
CA ALA A 102 1.15 14.74 -20.04
C ALA A 102 2.42 13.88 -20.15
N GLY A 103 2.52 12.80 -19.37
CA GLY A 103 3.68 11.92 -19.31
C GLY A 103 4.82 12.45 -18.43
N ALA A 104 4.60 13.52 -17.66
CA ALA A 104 5.61 14.04 -16.75
C ALA A 104 5.66 13.19 -15.46
N ALA A 105 6.87 12.94 -14.96
CA ALA A 105 7.06 12.20 -13.71
C ALA A 105 6.44 12.95 -12.53
N VAL A 106 5.65 12.25 -11.73
CA VAL A 106 4.96 12.76 -10.53
C VAL A 106 5.21 11.83 -9.35
N THR A 107 5.34 12.42 -8.17
CA THR A 107 5.34 11.71 -6.90
C THR A 107 4.34 12.39 -5.97
N THR A 108 3.45 11.61 -5.36
CA THR A 108 2.47 12.16 -4.43
C THR A 108 3.13 12.56 -3.12
N ALA A 109 2.42 13.39 -2.35
CA ALA A 109 2.77 13.63 -0.95
C ALA A 109 2.77 12.30 -0.14
N ARG A 110 3.41 12.35 1.03
CA ARG A 110 3.26 11.32 2.07
C ARG A 110 1.83 11.29 2.56
N ALA A 111 1.32 10.11 2.86
CA ALA A 111 0.09 9.98 3.62
C ALA A 111 0.30 10.52 5.05
N PHE A 112 1.40 10.11 5.68
CA PHE A 112 1.75 10.47 7.06
C PHE A 112 3.21 10.98 7.11
N PRO A 113 3.44 12.29 6.88
CA PRO A 113 4.78 12.86 6.85
C PRO A 113 5.45 12.99 8.23
N GLU A 114 4.67 12.89 9.31
CA GLU A 114 5.12 13.04 10.69
C GLU A 114 5.68 11.70 11.19
N GLY A 115 6.99 11.53 11.06
CA GLY A 115 7.64 10.33 11.57
C GLY A 115 9.11 10.21 11.17
N SER A 116 9.92 9.76 12.13
CA SER A 116 11.25 9.22 11.84
C SER A 116 11.11 7.82 11.24
N TYR A 117 11.44 7.66 9.97
CA TYR A 117 11.56 6.34 9.33
C TYR A 117 13.00 5.86 9.38
N THR A 118 13.18 4.54 9.53
CA THR A 118 14.50 3.89 9.53
C THR A 118 14.83 3.30 8.16
N ALA A 119 13.82 3.08 7.31
CA ALA A 119 14.02 2.58 5.96
C ALA A 119 12.99 3.16 4.97
N ARG A 120 13.41 3.26 3.71
CA ARG A 120 12.56 3.52 2.55
C ARG A 120 12.83 2.46 1.50
N ARG A 121 11.77 1.92 0.90
CA ARG A 121 11.85 0.95 -0.19
C ARG A 121 10.92 1.34 -1.32
N THR A 122 11.36 1.14 -2.55
CA THR A 122 10.57 1.42 -3.74
C THR A 122 10.20 0.09 -4.40
N VAL A 123 8.91 -0.12 -4.66
CA VAL A 123 8.40 -1.28 -5.39
C VAL A 123 7.88 -0.81 -6.75
N SER A 124 8.50 -1.27 -7.82
CA SER A 124 8.07 -0.92 -9.18
C SER A 124 6.77 -1.65 -9.55
N ALA A 125 5.89 -0.95 -10.26
CA ALA A 125 4.73 -1.55 -10.88
C ALA A 125 5.17 -2.53 -11.98
N PRO A 126 4.45 -3.64 -12.17
CA PRO A 126 4.65 -4.50 -13.34
C PRO A 126 4.48 -3.72 -14.65
N ALA A 127 5.16 -4.15 -15.71
CA ALA A 127 4.98 -3.57 -17.06
C ALA A 127 3.53 -3.67 -17.57
N THR A 128 2.74 -4.58 -17.00
CA THR A 128 1.31 -4.76 -17.29
C THR A 128 0.41 -3.70 -16.62
N GLY A 129 0.98 -2.82 -15.80
CA GLY A 129 0.28 -1.74 -15.11
C GLY A 129 -0.07 -2.04 -13.66
N PHE A 130 -0.72 -1.07 -13.01
CA PHE A 130 -1.21 -1.14 -11.64
C PHE A 130 -2.66 -1.64 -11.63
N ALA A 131 -2.89 -2.85 -11.13
CA ALA A 131 -4.23 -3.42 -11.01
C ALA A 131 -4.71 -3.49 -9.54
N GLY A 132 -3.77 -3.50 -8.59
CA GLY A 132 -4.09 -3.46 -7.19
C GLY A 132 -2.89 -3.41 -6.25
N LEU A 133 -3.18 -3.64 -4.97
CA LEU A 133 -2.20 -3.78 -3.91
C LEU A 133 -2.34 -5.14 -3.24
N ALA A 134 -1.21 -5.75 -2.91
CA ALA A 134 -1.17 -6.83 -1.93
C ALA A 134 -0.50 -6.31 -0.66
N VAL A 135 -1.11 -6.65 0.47
CA VAL A 135 -0.77 -6.14 1.79
C VAL A 135 -0.44 -7.31 2.70
N ARG A 136 0.62 -7.17 3.49
CA ARG A 136 0.99 -8.11 4.54
C ARG A 136 0.88 -7.43 5.90
N GLU A 137 0.27 -8.15 6.83
CA GLU A 137 0.04 -7.68 8.20
C GLU A 137 0.62 -8.67 9.21
N GLN A 138 0.93 -8.14 10.39
CA GLN A 138 1.30 -8.90 11.58
C GLN A 138 0.33 -8.53 12.72
N ASP A 139 -0.21 -9.53 13.42
CA ASP A 139 -1.32 -9.34 14.37
C ASP A 139 -1.03 -8.28 15.43
N GLY A 140 -1.79 -7.19 15.40
CA GLY A 140 -1.68 -6.07 16.34
C GLY A 140 -0.59 -5.04 16.01
N TYR A 141 0.17 -5.23 14.92
CA TYR A 141 1.26 -4.34 14.48
C TYR A 141 0.95 -3.62 13.15
N GLY A 142 -0.24 -3.83 12.58
CA GLY A 142 -0.63 -3.22 11.31
C GLY A 142 0.07 -3.84 10.10
N VAL A 143 0.18 -3.04 9.05
CA VAL A 143 0.82 -3.39 7.78
C VAL A 143 2.33 -3.43 7.96
N VAL A 144 2.92 -4.57 7.64
CA VAL A 144 4.37 -4.80 7.75
C VAL A 144 5.05 -4.97 6.40
N ASP A 145 4.28 -5.10 5.30
CA ASP A 145 4.82 -5.13 3.96
C ASP A 145 3.75 -4.87 2.89
N LEU A 146 4.17 -4.39 1.71
CA LEU A 146 3.30 -4.00 0.61
C LEU A 146 3.92 -4.38 -0.73
N LYS A 147 3.08 -4.63 -1.74
CA LYS A 147 3.49 -4.66 -3.14
C LYS A 147 2.38 -4.25 -4.10
N ILE A 148 2.77 -3.83 -5.29
CA ILE A 148 1.87 -3.63 -6.43
C ILE A 148 1.56 -4.99 -7.07
N VAL A 149 0.31 -5.18 -7.49
CA VAL A 149 -0.15 -6.36 -8.25
C VAL A 149 -0.88 -5.97 -9.54
#